data_AF-A0A7C2PHY2-F1
#
_entry.id   AF-A0A7C2PHY2-F1
#
_cell.length_a   1.000
_cell.length_b   1.000
_cell.length_c   1.000
_cell.angle_alpha   90.00
_cell.angle_beta   90.00
_cell.angle_gamma   90.00
#
_symmetry.space_group_name_H-M   'P 1'
#
loop_
_entity.id
_entity.type
_entity.pdbx_description
1 polymer ?
#
loop_
_entity_poly.entity_id
_entity_poly.type
_entity_poly.pdbx_seq_one_letter_code
_entity_poly.pdbx_strand_id
1 'polypeptide(L)'
;MAFFKGSLKRVEILSKLSLFLIAMALSVFLILLSDNFMEDIPHWFKKPIRKEFQDKPQLDKINGEMIPIGKKLKKADEKVSNLSISLNIANRKYQSEKKSFETWLKARRTIGSPNEDSKVRDRGKQLDSLRVIEDAWQAKIDAVKKEQKGLVAHQRSLVSKRSRTRAKGNEKYQTAYRTFSIKIFFVRLAIILPIMILAFILLAKFKASKFKPLIWGFTIYAIYAFFFGLVPYLPSFGGYIRYAIGVLLTLSIGYYVIKRLTVFTARKKAELEESREGRLKKIKHGTAIKAYNSHSCPSCERDFLSNKWLPKSKKLLTPVLEDEAPSFCHHCGLKIFDTCAKCNHRNFIHFPYCSSCGETLNA
;
A
#
# COMPACT_ATOMS: atom_id res chain seq x y z
N MET A 1 29.00 -26.52 36.27
CA MET A 1 28.81 -25.30 35.43
C MET A 1 28.34 -24.17 36.33
N ALA A 2 29.28 -23.35 36.79
CA ALA A 2 29.05 -22.24 37.70
C ALA A 2 28.82 -20.95 36.89
N PHE A 3 27.56 -20.55 36.71
CA PHE A 3 27.20 -19.23 36.18
C PHE A 3 25.80 -18.87 36.69
N PHE A 4 25.66 -18.27 37.87
CA PHE A 4 24.56 -17.33 38.15
C PHE A 4 24.82 -16.63 39.49
N LYS A 5 25.57 -15.53 39.43
CA LYS A 5 25.71 -14.57 40.53
C LYS A 5 24.85 -13.35 40.18
N GLY A 6 23.57 -13.38 40.53
CA GLY A 6 22.62 -12.30 40.23
C GLY A 6 21.30 -12.47 40.98
N SER A 7 20.70 -11.36 41.44
CA SER A 7 19.46 -11.40 42.21
C SER A 7 18.36 -12.16 41.46
N LEU A 8 17.55 -12.94 42.18
CA LEU A 8 16.43 -13.76 41.66
C LEU A 8 15.57 -13.06 40.60
N LYS A 9 15.45 -11.73 40.71
CA LYS A 9 14.73 -10.86 39.78
C LYS A 9 15.34 -10.82 38.37
N ARG A 10 16.68 -10.86 38.24
CA ARG A 10 17.37 -10.92 36.93
C ARG A 10 17.12 -12.26 36.23
N VAL A 11 17.09 -13.36 36.98
CA VAL A 11 16.79 -14.71 36.45
C VAL A 11 15.33 -14.80 35.98
N GLU A 12 14.40 -14.21 36.72
CA GLU A 12 12.99 -14.13 36.33
C GLU A 12 12.79 -13.31 35.04
N ILE A 13 13.51 -12.20 34.89
CA ILE A 13 13.44 -11.36 33.68
C ILE A 13 14.07 -12.10 32.49
N LEU A 14 15.24 -12.71 32.64
CA LEU A 14 15.91 -13.47 31.57
C LEU A 14 15.07 -14.67 31.11
N SER A 15 14.46 -15.40 32.04
CA SER A 15 13.60 -16.54 31.71
C SER A 15 12.34 -16.13 30.96
N LYS A 16 11.68 -15.04 31.36
CA LYS A 16 10.54 -14.46 30.61
C LYS A 16 10.93 -13.99 29.22
N LEU A 17 12.11 -13.38 29.07
CA LEU A 17 12.64 -12.93 27.78
C LEU A 17 12.96 -14.11 26.86
N SER A 18 13.62 -15.14 27.38
CA SER A 18 13.95 -16.36 26.61
C SER A 18 12.68 -17.07 26.10
N LEU A 19 11.68 -17.26 26.98
CA LEU A 19 10.40 -17.85 26.59
C LEU A 19 9.64 -17.00 25.56
N PHE A 20 9.76 -15.68 25.64
CA PHE A 20 9.19 -14.78 24.63
C PHE A 20 9.89 -14.91 23.27
N LEU A 21 11.22 -14.98 23.25
CA LEU A 21 11.99 -15.20 22.02
C LEU A 21 11.66 -16.55 21.37
N ILE A 22 11.54 -17.62 22.17
CA ILE A 22 11.13 -18.94 21.68
C ILE A 22 9.72 -18.88 21.07
N ALA A 23 8.78 -18.20 21.74
CA ALA A 23 7.42 -18.04 21.23
C ALA A 23 7.38 -17.24 19.91
N MET A 24 8.22 -16.21 19.79
CA MET A 24 8.34 -15.40 18.58
C MET A 24 9.00 -16.18 17.44
N ALA A 25 10.03 -16.97 17.74
CA ALA A 25 10.65 -17.88 16.77
C ALA A 25 9.63 -18.91 16.27
N LEU A 26 8.87 -19.54 17.18
CA LEU A 26 7.79 -20.45 16.81
C LEU A 26 6.77 -19.77 15.88
N SER A 27 6.33 -18.55 16.22
CA SER A 27 5.35 -17.84 15.38
C SER A 27 5.90 -17.56 13.99
N VAL A 28 7.18 -17.18 13.87
CA VAL A 28 7.81 -16.93 12.56
C VAL A 28 7.90 -18.22 11.74
N PHE A 29 8.33 -19.34 12.33
CA PHE A 29 8.39 -20.60 11.60
C PHE A 29 7.01 -21.10 11.16
N LEU A 30 5.98 -20.94 11.99
CA LEU A 30 4.61 -21.28 11.60
C LEU A 30 4.08 -20.38 10.48
N ILE A 31 4.43 -19.09 10.49
CA ILE A 31 4.10 -18.16 9.41
C ILE A 31 4.75 -18.63 8.10
N LEU A 32 6.07 -18.88 8.10
CA LEU A 32 6.81 -19.32 6.93
C LEU A 32 6.29 -20.65 6.37
N LEU A 33 6.00 -21.61 7.25
CA LEU A 33 5.41 -22.88 6.88
C LEU A 33 4.03 -22.71 6.25
N SER A 34 3.19 -21.86 6.86
CA SER A 34 1.85 -21.57 6.37
C SER A 34 1.87 -20.86 5.02
N ASP A 35 2.78 -19.92 4.80
CA ASP A 35 2.87 -19.20 3.52
C ASP A 35 3.21 -20.17 2.39
N ASN A 36 4.22 -21.02 2.57
CA ASN A 36 4.60 -22.04 1.60
C ASN A 36 3.44 -23.02 1.33
N PHE A 37 2.79 -23.50 2.39
CA PHE A 37 1.63 -24.38 2.25
C PHE A 37 0.46 -23.71 1.52
N MET A 38 0.21 -22.41 1.75
CA MET A 38 -0.87 -21.68 1.10
C MET A 38 -0.61 -21.43 -0.39
N GLU A 39 0.65 -21.26 -0.80
CA GLU A 39 1.07 -21.15 -2.20
C GLU A 39 0.88 -22.46 -2.99
N ASP A 40 0.93 -23.61 -2.30
CA ASP A 40 0.78 -24.92 -2.92
C ASP A 40 -0.69 -25.32 -3.17
N ILE A 41 -1.64 -24.84 -2.36
CA ILE A 41 -3.07 -25.21 -2.48
C ILE A 41 -3.64 -25.06 -3.91
N PRO A 42 -3.36 -23.98 -4.66
CA PRO A 42 -3.83 -23.85 -6.04
C PRO A 42 -3.33 -24.94 -7.00
N HIS A 43 -2.19 -25.57 -6.71
CA HIS A 43 -1.61 -26.63 -7.55
C HIS A 43 -2.33 -27.97 -7.40
N TRP A 44 -3.08 -28.18 -6.31
CA TRP A 44 -3.89 -29.40 -6.11
C TRP A 44 -5.06 -29.50 -7.08
N PHE A 45 -5.44 -28.39 -7.71
CA PHE A 45 -6.59 -28.30 -8.60
C PHE A 45 -6.16 -27.88 -10.00
N LYS A 46 -6.81 -28.43 -11.04
CA LYS A 46 -6.56 -28.01 -12.42
C LYS A 46 -6.97 -26.54 -12.61
N LYS A 47 -5.98 -25.66 -12.74
CA LYS A 47 -6.19 -24.23 -13.00
C LYS A 47 -6.84 -24.04 -14.38
N PRO A 48 -7.96 -23.29 -14.49
CA PRO A 48 -8.57 -22.99 -15.79
C PRO A 48 -7.57 -22.25 -16.69
N ILE A 49 -7.38 -22.74 -17.93
CA ILE A 49 -6.45 -22.14 -18.89
C ILE A 49 -7.25 -21.39 -19.95
N ARG A 50 -6.97 -20.09 -20.14
CA ARG A 50 -7.70 -19.24 -21.11
C ARG A 50 -7.81 -19.85 -22.52
N LYS A 51 -6.77 -20.56 -22.99
CA LYS A 51 -6.73 -21.21 -24.30
C LYS A 51 -7.77 -22.32 -24.47
N GLU A 52 -8.23 -22.96 -23.39
CA GLU A 52 -9.24 -24.02 -23.41
C GLU A 52 -10.66 -23.46 -23.63
N PHE A 53 -10.90 -22.18 -23.28
CA PHE A 53 -12.21 -21.52 -23.41
C PHE A 53 -12.37 -20.73 -24.72
N GLN A 54 -11.33 -20.67 -25.55
CA GLN A 54 -11.38 -19.99 -26.84
C GLN A 54 -11.89 -20.94 -27.93
N ASP A 55 -12.82 -20.44 -28.75
CA ASP A 55 -13.25 -21.12 -29.98
C ASP A 55 -12.16 -20.96 -31.05
N LYS A 56 -11.12 -21.78 -30.95
CA LYS A 56 -9.99 -21.77 -31.89
C LYS A 56 -10.44 -21.99 -33.33
N PRO A 57 -11.29 -22.99 -33.66
CA PRO A 57 -11.76 -23.20 -35.03
C PRO A 57 -12.44 -21.97 -35.62
N GLN A 58 -13.31 -21.28 -34.86
CA GLN A 58 -13.96 -20.07 -35.33
C GLN A 58 -12.99 -18.90 -35.49
N LEU A 59 -12.03 -18.75 -34.58
CA LEU A 59 -11.00 -17.71 -34.67
C LEU A 59 -10.08 -17.93 -35.88
N ASP A 60 -9.68 -19.17 -36.14
CA ASP A 60 -8.84 -19.52 -37.28
C ASP A 60 -9.57 -19.30 -38.60
N LYS A 61 -10.87 -19.63 -38.68
CA LYS A 61 -11.71 -19.28 -39.83
C LYS A 61 -11.75 -17.76 -40.07
N ILE A 62 -11.98 -16.96 -39.03
CA ILE A 62 -12.01 -15.49 -39.17
C ILE A 62 -10.63 -14.94 -39.57
N ASN A 63 -9.55 -15.50 -39.01
CA ASN A 63 -8.18 -15.13 -39.41
C ASN A 63 -7.90 -15.48 -40.87
N GLY A 64 -8.36 -16.65 -41.33
CA GLY A 64 -8.30 -17.07 -42.73
C GLY A 64 -9.04 -16.12 -43.66
N GLU A 65 -10.22 -15.62 -43.27
CA GLU A 65 -11.01 -14.64 -44.05
C GLU A 65 -10.35 -13.25 -44.09
N MET A 66 -9.63 -12.83 -43.04
CA MET A 66 -8.96 -11.53 -42.99
C MET A 66 -7.71 -11.43 -43.90
N ILE A 67 -6.98 -12.52 -44.10
CA ILE A 67 -5.75 -12.55 -44.93
C ILE A 67 -5.99 -12.06 -46.37
N PRO A 68 -6.95 -12.61 -47.14
CA PRO A 68 -7.19 -12.17 -48.51
C PRO A 68 -7.69 -10.72 -48.59
N ILE A 69 -8.49 -10.27 -47.61
CA ILE A 69 -8.96 -8.88 -47.54
C ILE A 69 -7.78 -7.92 -47.31
N GLY A 70 -6.88 -8.26 -46.39
CA GLY A 70 -5.65 -7.50 -46.15
C GLY A 70 -4.78 -7.40 -47.41
N LYS A 71 -4.63 -8.51 -48.15
CA LYS A 71 -3.94 -8.51 -49.45
C LYS A 71 -4.63 -7.62 -50.48
N LYS A 72 -5.97 -7.66 -50.58
CA LYS A 72 -6.74 -6.79 -51.49
C LYS A 72 -6.61 -5.32 -51.15
N LEU A 73 -6.68 -4.97 -49.87
CA LEU A 73 -6.48 -3.60 -49.38
C LEU A 73 -5.09 -3.07 -49.73
N LYS A 74 -4.04 -3.86 -49.44
CA LYS A 74 -2.66 -3.48 -49.79
C LYS A 74 -2.49 -3.22 -51.29
N LYS A 75 -3.05 -4.08 -52.15
CA LYS A 75 -3.05 -3.88 -53.60
C LYS A 75 -3.83 -2.64 -54.03
N ALA A 76 -4.95 -2.34 -53.38
CA ALA A 76 -5.72 -1.13 -53.65
C ALA A 76 -4.95 0.13 -53.24
N ASP A 77 -4.25 0.11 -52.09
CA ASP A 77 -3.39 1.20 -51.64
C ASP A 77 -2.23 1.46 -52.61
N GLU A 78 -1.56 0.40 -53.08
CA GLU A 78 -0.52 0.49 -54.10
C GLU A 78 -1.05 1.09 -55.41
N LYS A 79 -2.25 0.68 -55.87
CA LYS A 79 -2.90 1.27 -57.05
C LYS A 79 -3.22 2.76 -56.86
N VAL A 80 -3.78 3.15 -55.72
CA VAL A 80 -4.06 4.55 -55.41
C VAL A 80 -2.77 5.37 -55.38
N SER A 81 -1.70 4.85 -54.79
CA SER A 81 -0.38 5.49 -54.77
C SER A 81 0.20 5.67 -56.18
N ASN A 82 0.04 4.69 -57.06
CA ASN A 82 0.53 4.81 -58.44
C ASN A 82 -0.29 5.82 -59.25
N LEU A 83 -1.62 5.80 -59.12
CA LEU A 83 -2.51 6.74 -59.81
C LEU A 83 -2.33 8.18 -59.31
N SER A 84 -2.03 8.38 -58.02
CA SER A 84 -1.78 9.72 -57.47
C SER A 84 -0.50 10.35 -58.04
N ILE A 85 0.53 9.55 -58.35
CA ILE A 85 1.72 10.02 -59.06
C ILE A 85 1.33 10.52 -60.46
N SER A 86 0.52 9.78 -61.21
CA SER A 86 0.03 10.20 -62.54
C SER A 86 -0.83 11.46 -62.47
N LEU A 87 -1.71 11.56 -61.48
CA LEU A 87 -2.50 12.78 -61.23
C LEU A 87 -1.60 13.98 -60.93
N ASN A 88 -0.56 13.80 -60.11
CA ASN A 88 0.40 14.86 -59.80
C ASN A 88 1.17 15.34 -61.04
N ILE A 89 1.53 14.43 -61.96
CA ILE A 89 2.13 14.80 -63.24
C ILE A 89 1.15 15.60 -64.10
N ALA A 90 -0.11 15.15 -64.21
CA ALA A 90 -1.15 15.84 -64.97
C ALA A 90 -1.43 17.24 -64.40
N ASN A 91 -1.56 17.36 -63.08
CA ASN A 91 -1.76 18.64 -62.39
C ASN A 91 -0.56 19.58 -62.60
N ARG A 92 0.69 19.10 -62.48
CA ARG A 92 1.88 19.93 -62.77
C ARG A 92 1.86 20.46 -64.20
N LYS A 93 1.50 19.64 -65.18
CA LYS A 93 1.37 20.06 -66.59
C LYS A 93 0.27 21.11 -66.75
N TYR A 94 -0.91 20.88 -66.19
CA TYR A 94 -2.02 21.84 -66.21
C TYR A 94 -1.62 23.19 -65.58
N GLN A 95 -0.99 23.19 -64.40
CA GLN A 95 -0.54 24.42 -63.73
C GLN A 95 0.55 25.15 -64.53
N SER A 96 1.47 24.42 -65.16
CA SER A 96 2.51 25.01 -66.01
C SER A 96 1.89 25.71 -67.23
N GLU A 97 1.00 25.03 -67.94
CA GLU A 97 0.30 25.59 -69.11
C GLU A 97 -0.62 26.75 -68.73
N LYS A 98 -1.31 26.66 -67.59
CA LYS A 98 -2.14 27.74 -67.05
C LYS A 98 -1.30 28.99 -66.78
N LYS A 99 -0.15 28.84 -66.10
CA LYS A 99 0.77 29.97 -65.85
C LYS A 99 1.32 30.56 -67.15
N SER A 100 1.70 29.72 -68.11
CA SER A 100 2.14 30.15 -69.44
C SER A 100 1.05 30.95 -70.16
N PHE A 101 -0.19 30.46 -70.15
CA PHE A 101 -1.34 31.13 -70.73
C PHE A 101 -1.66 32.46 -70.04
N GLU A 102 -1.65 32.51 -68.70
CA GLU A 102 -1.85 33.75 -67.94
C GLU A 102 -0.76 34.79 -68.21
N THR A 103 0.50 34.36 -68.32
CA THR A 103 1.64 35.24 -68.64
C THR A 103 1.50 35.80 -70.05
N TRP A 104 1.12 34.94 -71.01
CA TRP A 104 0.85 35.35 -72.38
C TRP A 104 -0.33 36.33 -72.48
N LEU A 105 -1.43 36.08 -71.75
CA LEU A 105 -2.56 37.01 -71.69
C LEU A 105 -2.17 38.38 -71.12
N LYS A 106 -1.30 38.42 -70.09
CA LYS A 106 -0.78 39.67 -69.52
C LYS A 106 0.08 40.45 -70.53
N ALA A 107 1.03 39.78 -71.20
CA ALA A 107 1.87 40.38 -72.23
C ALA A 107 1.04 40.89 -73.44
N ARG A 108 -0.05 40.18 -73.79
CA ARG A 108 -0.98 40.58 -74.84
C ARG A 108 -1.79 41.82 -74.45
N ARG A 109 -2.26 41.92 -73.20
CA ARG A 109 -2.98 43.11 -72.70
C ARG A 109 -2.14 44.39 -72.81
N THR A 110 -0.81 44.29 -72.80
CA THR A 110 0.10 45.44 -72.93
C THR A 110 0.51 45.79 -74.36
N ILE A 111 0.41 44.87 -75.34
CA ILE A 111 1.04 45.02 -76.68
C ILE A 111 0.10 44.71 -77.87
N GLY A 112 -1.06 44.05 -77.66
CA GLY A 112 -1.82 43.39 -78.73
C GLY A 112 -3.02 44.13 -79.35
N SER A 113 -3.31 43.83 -80.63
CA SER A 113 -4.47 44.28 -81.42
C SER A 113 -5.70 43.32 -81.30
N PRO A 114 -6.96 43.80 -81.39
CA PRO A 114 -8.18 43.00 -81.14
C PRO A 114 -8.47 41.83 -82.11
N ASN A 115 -7.76 41.68 -83.22
CA ASN A 115 -8.17 40.79 -84.33
C ASN A 115 -7.70 39.32 -84.21
N GLU A 116 -7.21 38.87 -83.05
CA GLU A 116 -6.58 37.54 -82.87
C GLU A 116 -7.31 36.62 -81.85
N ASP A 117 -8.64 36.70 -81.76
CA ASP A 117 -9.44 35.93 -80.77
C ASP A 117 -9.47 34.41 -80.99
N SER A 118 -9.04 33.92 -82.16
CA SER A 118 -8.87 32.48 -82.42
C SER A 118 -7.80 31.85 -81.53
N LYS A 119 -6.64 32.50 -81.38
CA LYS A 119 -5.50 31.97 -80.59
C LYS A 119 -5.81 31.84 -79.09
N VAL A 120 -6.64 32.73 -78.55
CA VAL A 120 -7.11 32.66 -77.15
C VAL A 120 -8.01 31.44 -76.96
N ARG A 121 -8.93 31.21 -77.90
CA ARG A 121 -9.84 30.05 -77.89
C ARG A 121 -9.08 28.73 -78.05
N ASP A 122 -8.06 28.68 -78.91
CA ASP A 122 -7.27 27.46 -79.12
C ASP A 122 -6.45 27.08 -77.88
N ARG A 123 -5.83 28.06 -77.20
CA ARG A 123 -5.14 27.82 -75.92
C ARG A 123 -6.11 27.51 -74.78
N GLY A 124 -7.31 28.09 -74.80
CA GLY A 124 -8.40 27.72 -73.88
C GLY A 124 -8.80 26.24 -74.04
N LYS A 125 -9.03 25.79 -75.27
CA LYS A 125 -9.30 24.37 -75.59
C LYS A 125 -8.16 23.45 -75.15
N GLN A 126 -6.91 23.90 -75.26
CA GLN A 126 -5.76 23.14 -74.78
C GLN A 126 -5.79 22.98 -73.25
N LEU A 127 -6.13 24.02 -72.49
CA LEU A 127 -6.31 23.93 -71.03
C LEU A 127 -7.49 23.04 -70.64
N ASP A 128 -8.61 23.15 -71.35
CA ASP A 128 -9.78 22.29 -71.13
C ASP A 128 -9.43 20.81 -71.36
N SER A 129 -8.64 20.51 -72.40
CA SER A 129 -8.17 19.13 -72.66
C SER A 129 -7.32 18.57 -71.51
N LEU A 130 -6.48 19.41 -70.89
CA LEU A 130 -5.66 19.03 -69.74
C LEU A 130 -6.50 18.84 -68.47
N ARG A 131 -7.54 19.66 -68.29
CA ARG A 131 -8.51 19.53 -67.19
C ARG A 131 -9.29 18.21 -67.28
N VAL A 132 -9.74 17.83 -68.48
CA VAL A 132 -10.40 16.53 -68.72
C VAL A 132 -9.48 15.35 -68.36
N ILE A 133 -8.18 15.45 -68.66
CA ILE A 133 -7.19 14.42 -68.29
C ILE A 133 -7.03 14.32 -66.76
N GLU A 134 -6.97 15.46 -66.06
CA GLU A 134 -6.91 15.49 -64.59
C GLU A 134 -8.16 14.83 -63.97
N ASP A 135 -9.34 15.22 -64.41
CA ASP A 135 -10.61 14.67 -63.93
C ASP A 135 -10.73 13.16 -64.22
N ALA A 136 -10.20 12.69 -65.36
CA ALA A 136 -10.13 11.27 -65.69
C ALA A 136 -9.21 10.48 -64.73
N TRP A 137 -8.06 11.05 -64.32
CA TRP A 137 -7.20 10.42 -63.30
C TRP A 137 -7.85 10.43 -61.92
N GLN A 138 -8.52 11.52 -61.56
CA GLN A 138 -9.26 11.63 -60.30
C GLN A 138 -10.40 10.59 -60.25
N ALA A 139 -11.17 10.42 -61.32
CA ALA A 139 -12.23 9.42 -61.42
C ALA A 139 -11.69 7.98 -61.26
N LYS A 140 -10.51 7.68 -61.81
CA LYS A 140 -9.84 6.37 -61.60
C LYS A 140 -9.47 6.15 -60.13
N ILE A 141 -8.96 7.18 -59.44
CA ILE A 141 -8.65 7.10 -58.01
C ILE A 141 -9.93 6.88 -57.19
N ASP A 142 -11.00 7.60 -57.50
CA ASP A 142 -12.25 7.51 -56.75
C ASP A 142 -12.94 6.15 -56.93
N ALA A 143 -12.82 5.53 -58.12
CA ALA A 143 -13.27 4.17 -58.36
C ALA A 143 -12.55 3.15 -57.45
N VAL A 144 -11.21 3.23 -57.34
CA VAL A 144 -10.42 2.35 -56.47
C VAL A 144 -10.72 2.61 -54.99
N LYS A 145 -10.87 3.88 -54.58
CA LYS A 145 -11.25 4.24 -53.20
C LYS A 145 -12.65 3.73 -52.84
N LYS A 146 -13.60 3.69 -53.78
CA LYS A 146 -14.94 3.11 -53.55
C LYS A 146 -14.85 1.61 -53.26
N GLU A 147 -14.04 0.86 -54.01
CA GLU A 147 -13.78 -0.55 -53.73
C GLU A 147 -13.10 -0.74 -52.36
N GLN A 148 -12.10 0.08 -52.05
CA GLN A 148 -11.40 0.07 -50.77
C GLN A 148 -12.36 0.29 -49.58
N LYS A 149 -13.32 1.21 -49.68
CA LYS A 149 -14.33 1.44 -48.63
C LYS A 149 -15.12 0.17 -48.31
N GLY A 150 -15.52 -0.59 -49.33
CA GLY A 150 -16.21 -1.88 -49.16
C GLY A 150 -15.34 -2.92 -48.44
N LEU A 151 -14.07 -3.03 -48.85
CA LEU A 151 -13.09 -3.93 -48.22
C LEU A 151 -12.82 -3.56 -46.76
N VAL A 152 -12.68 -2.25 -46.45
CA VAL A 152 -12.51 -1.76 -45.07
C VAL A 152 -13.74 -2.06 -44.22
N ALA A 153 -14.95 -1.86 -44.75
CA ALA A 153 -16.18 -2.20 -44.04
C ALA A 153 -16.24 -3.71 -43.73
N HIS A 154 -15.84 -4.56 -44.68
CA HIS A 154 -15.78 -6.00 -44.48
C HIS A 154 -14.70 -6.41 -43.47
N GLN A 155 -13.52 -5.80 -43.51
CA GLN A 155 -12.48 -6.02 -42.49
C GLN A 155 -12.99 -5.63 -41.09
N ARG A 156 -13.67 -4.48 -40.97
CA ARG A 156 -14.25 -4.02 -39.68
C ARG A 156 -15.27 -5.02 -39.14
N SER A 157 -16.12 -5.58 -40.00
CA SER A 157 -17.09 -6.59 -39.56
C SER A 157 -16.39 -7.85 -39.05
N LEU A 158 -15.35 -8.35 -39.73
CA LEU A 158 -14.54 -9.49 -39.27
C LEU A 158 -13.81 -9.20 -37.96
N VAL A 159 -13.22 -8.01 -37.80
CA VAL A 159 -12.57 -7.59 -36.55
C VAL A 159 -13.58 -7.56 -35.41
N SER A 160 -14.78 -7.04 -35.64
CA SER A 160 -15.85 -7.04 -34.62
C SER A 160 -16.30 -8.46 -34.27
N LYS A 161 -16.43 -9.36 -35.26
CA LYS A 161 -16.79 -10.76 -35.06
C LYS A 161 -15.72 -11.49 -34.25
N ARG A 162 -14.45 -11.30 -34.57
CA ARG A 162 -13.30 -11.82 -33.81
C ARG A 162 -13.31 -11.33 -32.37
N SER A 163 -13.58 -10.03 -32.15
CA SER A 163 -13.68 -9.46 -30.81
C SER A 163 -14.81 -10.09 -30.01
N ARG A 164 -16.01 -10.24 -30.61
CA ARG A 164 -17.16 -10.92 -29.98
C ARG A 164 -16.86 -12.38 -29.63
N THR A 165 -16.23 -13.14 -30.53
CA THR A 165 -15.82 -14.53 -30.27
C THR A 165 -14.83 -14.61 -29.11
N ARG A 166 -13.83 -13.71 -29.06
CA ARG A 166 -12.87 -13.63 -27.95
C ARG A 166 -13.56 -13.23 -26.64
N ALA A 167 -14.50 -12.29 -26.69
CA ALA A 167 -15.24 -11.83 -25.51
C ALA A 167 -16.05 -12.98 -24.90
N LYS A 168 -16.78 -13.75 -25.71
CA LYS A 168 -17.52 -14.94 -25.25
C LYS A 168 -16.60 -15.98 -24.60
N GLY A 169 -15.44 -16.26 -25.20
CA GLY A 169 -14.46 -17.17 -24.61
C GLY A 169 -13.88 -16.64 -23.30
N ASN A 170 -13.62 -15.33 -23.23
CA ASN A 170 -13.13 -14.68 -22.01
C ASN A 170 -14.19 -14.70 -20.89
N GLU A 171 -15.46 -14.48 -21.20
CA GLU A 171 -16.56 -14.57 -20.23
C GLU A 171 -16.64 -15.97 -19.62
N LYS A 172 -16.61 -17.02 -20.45
CA LYS A 172 -16.56 -18.41 -19.97
C LYS A 172 -15.35 -18.68 -19.08
N TYR A 173 -14.18 -18.17 -19.47
CA TYR A 173 -12.96 -18.25 -18.66
C TYR A 173 -13.10 -17.54 -17.32
N GLN A 174 -13.66 -16.32 -17.29
CA GLN A 174 -13.85 -15.56 -16.05
C GLN A 174 -14.80 -16.27 -15.10
N THR A 175 -15.89 -16.84 -15.61
CA THR A 175 -16.83 -17.64 -14.80
C THR A 175 -16.12 -18.88 -14.23
N ALA A 176 -15.39 -19.63 -15.04
CA ALA A 176 -14.64 -20.80 -14.58
C ALA A 176 -13.55 -20.43 -13.55
N TYR A 177 -12.84 -19.32 -13.77
CA TYR A 177 -11.82 -18.82 -12.88
C TYR A 177 -12.41 -18.33 -11.55
N ARG A 178 -13.59 -17.70 -11.57
CA ARG A 178 -14.31 -17.30 -10.36
C ARG A 178 -14.71 -18.51 -9.53
N THR A 179 -15.28 -19.53 -10.16
CA THR A 179 -15.63 -20.80 -9.47
C THR A 179 -14.40 -21.48 -8.90
N PHE A 180 -13.30 -21.53 -9.65
CA PHE A 180 -12.01 -22.05 -9.18
C PHE A 180 -11.47 -21.28 -7.97
N SER A 181 -11.49 -19.95 -8.03
CA SER A 181 -11.05 -19.07 -6.94
C SER A 181 -11.88 -19.27 -5.67
N ILE A 182 -13.21 -19.40 -5.81
CA ILE A 182 -14.12 -19.67 -4.69
C ILE A 182 -13.81 -21.03 -4.05
N LYS A 183 -13.59 -22.07 -4.86
CA LYS A 183 -13.22 -23.41 -4.35
C LYS A 183 -11.93 -23.36 -3.52
N ILE A 184 -10.87 -22.73 -4.05
CA ILE A 184 -9.60 -22.57 -3.33
C ILE A 184 -9.80 -21.79 -2.04
N PHE A 185 -10.60 -20.73 -2.07
CA PHE A 185 -10.92 -19.96 -0.89
C PHE A 185 -11.57 -20.81 0.21
N PHE A 186 -12.55 -21.66 -0.13
CA PHE A 186 -13.18 -22.56 0.84
C PHE A 186 -12.21 -23.59 1.42
N VAL A 187 -11.28 -24.12 0.60
CA VAL A 187 -10.23 -25.02 1.09
C VAL A 187 -9.33 -24.30 2.09
N ARG A 188 -8.89 -23.07 1.79
CA ARG A 188 -8.09 -22.26 2.72
C ARG A 188 -8.86 -21.93 3.99
N LEU A 189 -10.14 -21.57 3.87
CA LEU A 189 -11.01 -21.29 5.02
C LEU A 189 -11.14 -22.52 5.91
N ALA A 190 -11.34 -23.71 5.34
CA ALA A 190 -11.46 -24.96 6.09
C ALA A 190 -10.20 -25.32 6.89
N ILE A 191 -9.03 -24.81 6.49
CA ILE A 191 -7.74 -25.04 7.17
C ILE A 191 -7.46 -23.95 8.21
N ILE A 192 -7.67 -22.68 7.87
CA ILE A 192 -7.33 -21.54 8.74
C ILE A 192 -8.34 -21.37 9.87
N LEU A 193 -9.63 -21.60 9.60
CA LEU A 193 -10.69 -21.46 10.60
C LEU A 193 -10.48 -22.36 11.84
N PRO A 194 -10.19 -23.67 11.74
CA PRO A 194 -9.95 -24.49 12.92
C PRO A 194 -8.69 -24.07 13.68
N ILE A 195 -7.62 -23.65 12.98
CA ILE A 195 -6.40 -23.11 13.60
C ILE A 195 -6.73 -21.87 14.44
N MET A 196 -7.55 -20.97 13.89
CA MET A 196 -7.98 -19.76 14.57
C MET A 196 -8.88 -20.06 15.78
N ILE A 197 -9.84 -20.97 15.64
CA ILE A 197 -10.70 -21.42 16.75
C ILE A 197 -9.85 -22.04 17.86
N LEU A 198 -8.90 -22.91 17.50
CA LEU A 198 -7.99 -23.54 18.45
C LEU A 198 -7.17 -22.49 19.21
N ALA A 199 -6.66 -21.46 18.52
CA ALA A 199 -5.92 -20.38 19.16
C ALA A 199 -6.76 -19.65 20.22
N PHE A 200 -8.02 -19.31 19.90
CA PHE A 200 -8.92 -18.67 20.86
C PHE A 200 -9.31 -19.57 22.02
N ILE A 201 -9.54 -20.87 21.79
CA ILE A 201 -9.82 -21.84 22.86
C ILE A 201 -8.61 -21.97 23.80
N LEU A 202 -7.40 -22.09 23.25
CA LEU A 202 -6.17 -22.17 24.04
C LEU A 202 -5.96 -20.90 24.87
N LEU A 203 -6.19 -19.73 24.28
CA LEU A 203 -6.10 -18.45 24.98
C LEU A 203 -7.15 -18.31 26.09
N ALA A 204 -8.36 -18.83 25.88
CA ALA A 204 -9.43 -18.81 26.88
C ALA A 204 -9.19 -19.77 28.05
N LYS A 205 -8.76 -21.02 27.76
CA LYS A 205 -8.57 -22.08 28.77
C LYS A 205 -7.26 -21.95 29.55
N PHE A 206 -6.17 -21.51 28.93
CA PHE A 206 -4.82 -21.57 29.52
C PHE A 206 -4.28 -20.21 30.01
N LYS A 207 -5.17 -19.29 30.43
CA LYS A 207 -4.81 -17.91 30.87
C LYS A 207 -3.80 -17.86 32.01
N ALA A 208 -3.80 -18.86 32.90
CA ALA A 208 -2.92 -18.95 34.07
C ALA A 208 -1.79 -19.99 33.93
N SER A 209 -1.63 -20.61 32.76
CA SER A 209 -0.62 -21.66 32.57
C SER A 209 0.80 -21.11 32.39
N LYS A 210 1.79 -21.94 32.70
CA LYS A 210 3.22 -21.65 32.44
C LYS A 210 3.52 -21.48 30.94
N PHE A 211 2.70 -22.03 30.05
CA PHE A 211 2.87 -22.01 28.60
C PHE A 211 2.27 -20.76 27.92
N LYS A 212 1.88 -19.75 28.70
CA LYS A 212 1.30 -18.49 28.20
C LYS A 212 2.09 -17.83 27.06
N PRO A 213 3.44 -17.74 27.09
CA PRO A 213 4.20 -17.16 25.98
C PRO A 213 3.99 -17.92 24.67
N LEU A 214 4.00 -19.26 24.72
CA LEU A 214 3.84 -20.12 23.54
C LEU A 214 2.45 -19.97 22.90
N ILE A 215 1.40 -19.95 23.74
CA ILE A 215 0.01 -19.73 23.29
C ILE A 215 -0.11 -18.35 22.64
N TRP A 216 0.58 -17.34 23.18
CA TRP A 216 0.64 -16.01 22.58
C TRP A 216 1.28 -16.05 21.19
N GLY A 217 2.42 -16.74 21.03
CA GLY A 217 3.06 -16.94 19.73
C GLY A 217 2.13 -17.63 18.71
N PHE A 218 1.46 -18.71 19.13
CA PHE A 218 0.47 -19.40 18.28
C PHE A 218 -0.72 -18.51 17.93
N THR A 219 -1.17 -17.65 18.85
CA THR A 219 -2.27 -16.70 18.59
C THR A 219 -1.86 -15.64 17.58
N ILE A 220 -0.63 -15.09 17.69
CA ILE A 220 -0.08 -14.15 16.71
C ILE A 220 -0.04 -14.82 15.32
N TYR A 221 0.44 -16.07 15.25
CA TYR A 221 0.43 -16.85 14.02
C TYR A 221 -1.00 -17.03 13.46
N ALA A 222 -1.97 -17.44 14.27
CA ALA A 222 -3.33 -17.69 13.82
C ALA A 222 -4.01 -16.40 13.29
N ILE A 223 -3.79 -15.27 13.96
CA ILE A 223 -4.24 -13.96 13.50
C ILE A 223 -3.56 -13.61 12.17
N TYR A 224 -2.23 -13.81 12.07
CA TYR A 224 -1.50 -13.58 10.84
C TYR A 224 -2.04 -14.43 9.67
N ALA A 225 -2.17 -15.74 9.88
CA ALA A 225 -2.69 -16.68 8.89
C ALA A 225 -4.10 -16.29 8.42
N PHE A 226 -4.95 -15.78 9.31
CA PHE A 226 -6.24 -15.23 8.94
C PHE A 226 -6.11 -13.97 8.06
N PHE A 227 -5.39 -12.95 8.50
CA PHE A 227 -5.34 -11.66 7.79
C PHE A 227 -4.49 -11.64 6.52
N PHE A 228 -3.44 -12.45 6.46
CA PHE A 228 -2.48 -12.47 5.36
C PHE A 228 -2.57 -13.77 4.55
N GLY A 229 -2.89 -14.90 5.20
CA GLY A 229 -3.06 -16.18 4.51
C GLY A 229 -4.45 -16.40 3.91
N LEU A 230 -5.52 -15.89 4.52
CA LEU A 230 -6.90 -16.06 4.03
C LEU A 230 -7.43 -14.83 3.30
N VAL A 231 -7.42 -13.68 3.97
CA VAL A 231 -8.14 -12.48 3.52
C VAL A 231 -7.70 -11.94 2.14
N PRO A 232 -6.40 -11.92 1.75
CA PRO A 232 -5.99 -11.44 0.43
C PRO A 232 -6.57 -12.24 -0.73
N TYR A 233 -7.02 -13.47 -0.47
CA TYR A 233 -7.53 -14.39 -1.47
C TYR A 233 -9.05 -14.46 -1.51
N LEU A 234 -9.73 -13.61 -0.73
CA LEU A 234 -11.18 -13.51 -0.75
C LEU A 234 -11.62 -12.87 -2.09
N PRO A 235 -12.44 -13.56 -2.90
CA PRO A 235 -12.86 -13.05 -4.20
C PRO A 235 -13.64 -11.73 -4.04
N SER A 236 -13.20 -10.71 -4.77
CA SER A 236 -13.73 -9.33 -4.85
C SER A 236 -13.71 -8.42 -3.62
N PHE A 237 -13.66 -8.93 -2.38
CA PHE A 237 -13.79 -8.09 -1.17
C PHE A 237 -12.66 -8.19 -0.13
N GLY A 238 -11.58 -8.93 -0.41
CA GLY A 238 -10.51 -9.18 0.57
C GLY A 238 -9.91 -7.90 1.17
N GLY A 239 -9.62 -6.89 0.34
CA GLY A 239 -9.09 -5.62 0.80
C GLY A 239 -10.03 -4.89 1.76
N TYR A 240 -11.31 -4.75 1.40
CA TYR A 240 -12.28 -4.01 2.21
C TYR A 240 -12.48 -4.64 3.59
N ILE A 241 -12.62 -5.96 3.66
CA ILE A 241 -12.78 -6.67 4.94
C ILE A 241 -11.52 -6.50 5.80
N ARG A 242 -10.33 -6.66 5.20
CA ARG A 242 -9.04 -6.47 5.88
C ARG A 242 -8.95 -5.10 6.54
N TYR A 243 -9.21 -4.05 5.77
CA TYR A 243 -9.08 -2.67 6.26
C TYR A 243 -10.20 -2.32 7.25
N ALA A 244 -11.44 -2.79 7.02
CA ALA A 244 -12.54 -2.56 7.95
C ALA A 244 -12.25 -3.16 9.35
N ILE A 245 -11.79 -4.41 9.41
CA ILE A 245 -11.43 -5.03 10.68
C ILE A 245 -10.21 -4.32 11.30
N GLY A 246 -9.21 -3.95 10.49
CA GLY A 246 -8.06 -3.19 10.97
C GLY A 246 -8.45 -1.85 11.60
N VAL A 247 -9.38 -1.12 10.97
CA VAL A 247 -9.94 0.13 11.49
C VAL A 247 -10.69 -0.10 12.80
N LEU A 248 -11.61 -1.08 12.85
CA LEU A 248 -12.36 -1.42 14.06
C LEU A 248 -11.45 -1.79 15.23
N LEU A 249 -10.41 -2.60 14.97
CA LEU A 249 -9.46 -3.06 15.97
C LEU A 249 -8.62 -1.89 16.50
N THR A 250 -8.18 -0.98 15.61
CA THR A 250 -7.43 0.22 15.99
C THR A 250 -8.28 1.18 16.83
N LEU A 251 -9.53 1.43 16.41
CA LEU A 251 -10.46 2.28 17.17
C LEU A 251 -10.78 1.69 18.54
N SER A 252 -10.98 0.37 18.63
CA SER A 252 -11.27 -0.32 19.89
C SER A 252 -10.10 -0.27 20.87
N ILE A 253 -8.88 -0.53 20.38
CA ILE A 253 -7.66 -0.42 21.19
C ILE A 253 -7.44 1.04 21.62
N GLY A 254 -7.58 1.99 20.70
CA GLY A 254 -7.44 3.43 20.99
C GLY A 254 -8.41 3.88 22.07
N TYR A 255 -9.70 3.53 21.94
CA TYR A 255 -10.73 3.83 22.95
C TYR A 255 -10.39 3.23 24.32
N TYR A 256 -9.98 1.95 24.36
CA TYR A 256 -9.62 1.29 25.60
C TYR A 256 -8.41 1.94 26.29
N VAL A 257 -7.36 2.28 25.52
CA VAL A 257 -6.16 2.95 26.02
C VAL A 257 -6.48 4.34 26.56
N ILE A 258 -7.23 5.15 25.80
CA ILE A 258 -7.64 6.50 26.22
C ILE A 258 -8.42 6.41 27.54
N LYS A 259 -9.45 5.56 27.60
CA LYS A 259 -10.27 5.39 28.81
C LYS A 259 -9.44 4.98 30.03
N ARG A 260 -8.51 4.04 29.86
CA ARG A 260 -7.62 3.59 30.94
C ARG A 260 -6.68 4.70 31.42
N LEU A 261 -6.08 5.45 30.49
CA LEU A 261 -5.19 6.56 30.82
C LEU A 261 -5.94 7.71 31.49
N THR A 262 -7.17 8.02 31.05
CA THR A 262 -8.00 9.05 31.69
C THR A 262 -8.35 8.67 33.13
N VAL A 263 -8.78 7.43 33.38
CA VAL A 263 -9.07 6.95 34.75
C VAL A 263 -7.80 6.95 35.61
N PHE A 264 -6.67 6.52 35.06
CA PHE A 264 -5.40 6.51 35.77
C PHE A 264 -4.94 7.92 36.17
N THR A 265 -4.99 8.87 35.23
CA THR A 265 -4.62 10.27 35.48
C THR A 265 -5.59 10.96 36.45
N ALA A 266 -6.89 10.68 36.36
CA ALA A 266 -7.88 11.20 37.31
C ALA A 266 -7.63 10.69 38.74
N ARG A 267 -7.34 9.40 38.92
CA ARG A 267 -6.97 8.83 40.23
C ARG A 267 -5.72 9.50 40.80
N LYS A 268 -4.69 9.70 39.97
CA LYS A 268 -3.44 10.35 40.38
C LYS A 268 -3.64 11.82 40.75
N LYS A 269 -4.53 12.55 40.07
CA LYS A 269 -4.90 13.91 40.45
C LYS A 269 -5.61 13.94 41.82
N ALA A 270 -6.57 13.05 42.04
CA ALA A 270 -7.27 12.95 43.33
C ALA A 270 -6.33 12.57 44.49
N GLU A 271 -5.35 11.69 44.27
CA GLU A 271 -4.31 11.36 45.27
C GLU A 271 -3.44 12.57 45.64
N LEU A 272 -3.27 13.55 44.73
CA LEU A 272 -2.49 14.76 45.00
C LEU A 272 -3.26 15.81 45.83
N GLU A 273 -4.60 15.80 45.79
CA GLU A 273 -5.47 16.71 46.53
C GLU A 273 -5.71 16.28 48.00
N GLU A 274 -5.41 15.02 48.35
CA GLU A 274 -5.52 14.49 49.72
C GLU A 274 -4.47 15.13 50.67
N SER A 275 -4.82 15.27 51.96
CA SER A 275 -3.96 15.89 52.97
C SER A 275 -2.62 15.16 53.12
N ARG A 276 -1.55 15.94 53.40
CA ARG A 276 -0.16 15.45 53.45
C ARG A 276 0.05 14.27 54.41
N GLU A 277 -0.67 14.25 55.53
CA GLU A 277 -0.58 13.23 56.57
C GLU A 277 -1.20 11.89 56.16
N GLY A 278 -2.29 11.91 55.37
CA GLY A 278 -2.90 10.69 54.81
C GLY A 278 -2.03 10.02 53.74
N ARG A 279 -1.23 10.82 53.01
CA ARG A 279 -0.31 10.34 51.97
C ARG A 279 0.93 9.65 52.54
N LEU A 280 1.47 10.16 53.65
CA LEU A 280 2.64 9.58 54.34
C LEU A 280 2.40 8.12 54.75
N LYS A 281 1.24 7.82 55.31
CA LYS A 281 0.86 6.46 55.76
C LYS A 281 0.66 5.45 54.63
N LYS A 282 0.50 5.89 53.38
CA LYS A 282 0.20 5.02 52.22
C LYS A 282 1.44 4.68 51.37
N ILE A 283 2.59 5.30 51.63
CA ILE A 283 3.81 5.06 50.85
C ILE A 283 4.41 3.70 51.24
N LYS A 284 4.22 2.70 50.37
CA LYS A 284 4.81 1.37 50.55
C LYS A 284 6.33 1.42 50.35
N HIS A 285 7.07 0.65 51.14
CA HIS A 285 8.53 0.51 51.06
C HIS A 285 9.07 0.25 49.64
N GLY A 286 8.39 -0.59 48.85
CA GLY A 286 8.79 -0.86 47.47
C GLY A 286 8.67 0.34 46.52
N THR A 287 7.80 1.30 46.83
CA THR A 287 7.66 2.58 46.10
C THR A 287 8.76 3.54 46.53
N ALA A 288 9.11 3.58 47.82
CA ALA A 288 10.20 4.37 48.36
C ALA A 288 11.55 4.02 47.72
N ILE A 289 11.88 2.73 47.59
CA ILE A 289 13.12 2.28 46.95
C ILE A 289 13.18 2.70 45.47
N LYS A 290 12.06 2.55 44.73
CA LYS A 290 12.00 2.96 43.32
C LYS A 290 12.16 4.48 43.18
N ALA A 291 11.45 5.23 44.00
CA ALA A 291 11.49 6.68 44.04
C ALA A 291 12.91 7.17 44.29
N TYR A 292 13.58 6.66 45.33
CA TYR A 292 14.98 6.95 45.64
C TYR A 292 15.93 6.64 44.48
N ASN A 293 15.89 5.42 43.91
CA ASN A 293 16.76 5.03 42.78
C ASN A 293 16.52 5.86 41.49
N SER A 294 15.34 6.45 41.33
CA SER A 294 14.96 7.28 40.19
C SER A 294 15.06 8.78 40.47
N HIS A 295 15.56 9.16 41.66
CA HIS A 295 15.60 10.53 42.18
C HIS A 295 14.25 11.27 42.12
N SER A 296 13.14 10.52 42.19
CA SER A 296 11.80 11.08 42.11
C SER A 296 11.11 11.08 43.47
N CYS A 297 10.23 12.05 43.68
CA CYS A 297 9.40 12.11 44.87
C CYS A 297 8.43 10.92 44.87
N PRO A 298 8.30 10.14 45.96
CA PRO A 298 7.46 8.93 46.01
C PRO A 298 5.96 9.22 45.92
N SER A 299 5.57 10.50 45.89
CA SER A 299 4.18 10.90 45.85
C SER A 299 3.78 11.67 44.58
N CYS A 300 4.56 12.66 44.13
CA CYS A 300 4.27 13.36 42.87
C CYS A 300 5.06 12.84 41.66
N GLU A 301 5.96 11.87 41.87
CA GLU A 301 6.79 11.22 40.84
C GLU A 301 7.66 12.21 40.02
N ARG A 302 7.80 13.45 40.50
CA ARG A 302 8.70 14.46 39.92
C ARG A 302 10.07 14.38 40.56
N ASP A 303 11.08 14.70 39.77
CA ASP A 303 12.47 14.75 40.22
C ASP A 303 12.61 15.75 41.40
N PHE A 304 13.24 15.31 42.49
CA PHE A 304 13.53 16.19 43.63
C PHE A 304 14.94 16.80 43.56
N LEU A 305 15.81 16.31 42.67
CA LEU A 305 17.08 16.93 42.33
C LEU A 305 16.79 18.04 41.31
N SER A 306 16.37 19.21 41.78
CA SER A 306 16.29 20.38 40.91
C SER A 306 17.70 20.72 40.44
N ASN A 307 18.00 20.44 39.17
CA ASN A 307 19.26 20.85 38.54
C ASN A 307 19.51 22.34 38.84
N LYS A 308 20.61 22.69 39.54
CA LYS A 308 21.04 24.10 39.70
C LYS A 308 21.37 24.63 38.31
N TRP A 309 20.48 25.43 37.72
CA TRP A 309 20.74 26.11 36.46
C TRP A 309 21.67 27.29 36.74
N LEU A 310 22.97 27.13 36.51
CA LEU A 310 23.93 28.24 36.52
C LEU A 310 23.88 28.94 35.15
N PRO A 311 23.38 30.18 35.05
CA PRO A 311 23.11 30.84 33.77
C PRO A 311 24.37 31.20 32.94
N LYS A 312 25.58 30.93 33.45
CA LYS A 312 26.85 31.31 32.80
C LYS A 312 27.60 30.20 32.06
N SER A 313 27.22 28.93 32.18
CA SER A 313 27.85 27.86 31.40
C SER A 313 26.81 26.87 30.90
N LYS A 314 26.58 26.83 29.58
CA LYS A 314 25.77 25.80 28.90
C LYS A 314 26.44 24.41 28.98
N LYS A 315 26.63 23.90 30.20
CA LYS A 315 27.16 22.57 30.52
C LYS A 315 26.40 22.10 31.75
N LEU A 316 25.70 20.96 31.64
CA LEU A 316 25.11 20.27 32.80
C LEU A 316 26.29 19.86 33.69
N LEU A 317 26.58 20.65 34.71
CA LEU A 317 27.66 20.37 35.65
C LEU A 317 27.03 19.70 36.87
N THR A 318 27.55 18.51 37.17
CA THR A 318 27.48 17.75 38.43
C THR A 318 26.08 17.34 38.92
N PRO A 319 25.81 16.03 39.13
CA PRO A 319 24.64 15.64 39.92
C PRO A 319 24.77 16.30 41.29
N VAL A 320 23.71 16.97 41.74
CA VAL A 320 23.58 17.40 43.13
C VAL A 320 23.76 16.12 43.95
N LEU A 321 24.83 16.07 44.77
CA LEU A 321 25.05 14.96 45.69
C LEU A 321 23.80 14.80 46.56
N GLU A 322 23.40 13.57 46.90
CA GLU A 322 22.18 13.31 47.67
C GLU A 322 22.13 14.12 48.99
N ASP A 323 23.32 14.43 49.53
CA ASP A 323 23.52 15.28 50.71
C ASP A 323 23.08 16.74 50.52
N GLU A 324 22.96 17.23 49.29
CA GLU A 324 22.50 18.58 48.92
C GLU A 324 21.03 18.63 48.46
N ALA A 325 20.33 17.48 48.39
CA ALA A 325 18.92 17.45 48.00
C ALA A 325 18.06 18.27 48.99
N PRO A 326 16.92 18.85 48.57
CA PRO A 326 16.00 19.54 49.47
C PRO A 326 15.30 18.54 50.41
N SER A 327 15.16 18.89 51.70
CA SER A 327 14.45 18.01 52.67
C SER A 327 12.95 17.88 52.39
N PHE A 328 12.37 18.84 51.66
CA PHE A 328 10.97 18.83 51.23
C PHE A 328 10.86 18.92 49.71
N CYS A 329 9.86 18.25 49.13
CA CYS A 329 9.57 18.32 47.71
C CYS A 329 9.07 19.73 47.33
N HIS A 330 9.73 20.40 46.38
CA HIS A 330 9.29 21.70 45.86
C HIS A 330 7.91 21.65 45.15
N HIS A 331 7.50 20.49 44.65
CA HIS A 331 6.27 20.34 43.88
C HIS A 331 5.04 19.98 44.74
N CYS A 332 5.23 19.21 45.81
CA CYS A 332 4.10 18.72 46.63
C CYS A 332 4.28 18.94 48.13
N GLY A 333 5.42 19.47 48.58
CA GLY A 333 5.68 19.78 49.99
C GLY A 333 5.86 18.55 50.89
N LEU A 334 5.98 17.34 50.33
CA LEU A 334 6.25 16.11 51.09
C LEU A 334 7.68 16.15 51.66
N LYS A 335 7.85 15.78 52.93
CA LYS A 335 9.18 15.58 53.52
C LYS A 335 9.81 14.32 52.92
N ILE A 336 10.96 14.47 52.26
CA ILE A 336 11.65 13.39 51.55
C ILE A 336 12.87 12.91 52.35
N PHE A 337 13.60 13.84 52.96
CA PHE A 337 14.79 13.55 53.76
C PHE A 337 14.63 14.08 55.18
N ASP A 338 15.14 13.31 56.13
CA ASP A 338 15.21 13.68 57.55
C ASP A 338 16.46 13.11 58.21
N THR A 339 16.83 13.62 59.38
CA THR A 339 17.96 13.08 60.14
C THR A 339 17.49 11.97 61.09
N CYS A 340 18.32 10.94 61.25
CA CYS A 340 18.06 9.88 62.21
C CYS A 340 18.19 10.42 63.65
N ALA A 341 17.20 10.19 64.50
CA ALA A 341 17.22 10.65 65.89
C ALA A 341 18.40 10.10 66.73
N LYS A 342 18.97 8.94 66.35
CA LYS A 342 20.04 8.26 67.09
C LYS A 342 21.45 8.63 66.62
N CYS A 343 21.68 8.65 65.31
CA CYS A 343 23.02 8.88 64.73
C CYS A 343 23.15 10.20 63.96
N ASN A 344 22.07 10.98 63.88
CA ASN A 344 21.95 12.24 63.13
C ASN A 344 22.28 12.14 61.62
N HIS A 345 22.40 10.93 61.08
CA HIS A 345 22.66 10.72 59.65
C HIS A 345 21.43 11.09 58.82
N ARG A 346 21.64 11.77 57.69
CA ARG A 346 20.58 12.14 56.75
C ARG A 346 20.09 10.91 56.00
N ASN A 347 18.80 10.62 56.08
CA ASN A 347 18.19 9.46 55.47
C ASN A 347 16.95 9.83 54.66
N PHE A 348 16.62 8.98 53.70
CA PHE A 348 15.33 9.01 53.04
C PHE A 348 14.24 8.56 54.02
N ILE A 349 13.33 9.45 54.40
CA ILE A 349 12.40 9.23 55.52
C ILE A 349 11.43 8.06 55.28
N HIS A 350 11.24 7.66 54.02
CA HIS A 350 10.35 6.56 53.66
C HIS A 350 11.02 5.18 53.66
N PHE A 351 12.28 5.08 54.11
CA PHE A 351 12.91 3.80 54.41
C PHE A 351 12.61 3.36 55.83
N PRO A 352 12.40 2.05 56.08
CA PRO A 352 12.06 1.53 57.40
C PRO A 352 13.22 1.61 58.40
N TYR A 353 14.47 1.63 57.92
CA TYR A 353 15.67 1.61 58.74
C TYR A 353 16.70 2.63 58.24
N CYS A 354 17.49 3.15 59.17
CA CYS A 354 18.61 4.06 58.91
C CYS A 354 19.72 3.34 58.15
N SER A 355 20.23 3.95 57.07
CA SER A 355 21.34 3.42 56.26
C SER A 355 22.66 3.30 57.03
N SER A 356 22.87 4.18 58.01
CA SER A 356 24.10 4.22 58.82
C SER A 356 24.06 3.31 60.06
N CYS A 357 23.06 3.46 60.94
CA CYS A 357 23.03 2.74 62.22
C CYS A 357 21.98 1.61 62.33
N GLY A 358 21.14 1.40 61.30
CA GLY A 358 20.11 0.35 61.30
C GLY A 358 18.90 0.59 62.20
N GLU A 359 18.84 1.71 62.94
CA GLU A 359 17.70 2.08 63.78
C GLU A 359 16.44 2.34 62.92
N THR A 360 15.26 2.07 63.45
CA THR A 360 14.00 2.36 62.73
C THR A 360 13.84 3.85 62.52
N LEU A 361 13.67 4.26 61.26
CA LEU A 361 13.25 5.62 60.93
C LEU A 361 11.72 5.63 61.12
N ASN A 362 11.25 6.29 62.17
CA ASN A 362 9.86 6.15 62.64
C ASN A 362 8.81 6.37 61.53
N ALA A 363 7.75 5.56 61.65
CA ALA A 363 6.61 5.35 60.75
C ALA A 363 5.68 6.56 60.56
#